data_AF-A0A8T4PI97-F1
#
_entry.id   AF-A0A8T4PI97-F1
#
_cell.length_a   1.000
_cell.length_b   1.000
_cell.length_c   1.000
_cell.angle_alpha   90.00
_cell.angle_beta   90.00
_cell.angle_gamma   90.00
#
_symmetry.space_group_name_H-M   'P 1'
#
loop_
_entity.id
_entity.type
_entity.pdbx_description
1 polymer ?
#
loop_
_entity_poly.entity_id
_entity_poly.type
_entity_poly.pdbx_seq_one_letter_code
_entity_poly.pdbx_strand_id
1 'polypeptide(L)'
;MNWQAKYRYNMFAKFEYKNLAEACVRKAASRHGIKIRVINVMPDHLHTLVTLPKGMTDEKAMQLLKGGSAYSFFKNHPKARLRYPPGASLESRRKHCYSWL
;
A
#
# COMPACT_ATOMS: atom_id res chain seq x y z
N MET A 1 -8.05 0.28 7.03
CA MET A 1 -6.92 1.18 6.69
C MET A 1 -7.06 1.69 5.25
N ASN A 2 -6.86 2.99 5.01
CA ASN A 2 -6.88 3.59 3.68
C ASN A 2 -5.57 4.35 3.41
N TRP A 3 -5.02 4.21 2.21
CA TRP A 3 -3.94 5.07 1.77
C TRP A 3 -3.91 5.38 0.28
N GLN A 4 -3.45 6.61 -0.02
CA GLN A 4 -3.49 7.22 -1.35
C GLN A 4 -2.09 7.29 -1.97
N ALA A 5 -2.01 7.13 -3.28
CA ALA A 5 -0.79 7.36 -4.05
C ALA A 5 -0.31 8.81 -3.87
N LYS A 6 1.01 9.00 -3.85
CA LYS A 6 1.59 10.34 -3.76
C LYS A 6 1.19 11.16 -4.99
N TYR A 7 0.77 12.40 -4.76
CA TYR A 7 0.21 13.31 -5.77
C TYR A 7 -1.11 12.86 -6.42
N ARG A 8 -1.78 11.83 -5.86
CA ARG A 8 -3.03 11.27 -6.41
C ARG A 8 -2.91 10.86 -7.89
N TYR A 9 -1.73 10.40 -8.30
CA TYR A 9 -1.57 9.84 -9.63
C TYR A 9 -2.38 8.56 -9.78
N ASN A 10 -2.99 8.38 -10.95
CA ASN A 10 -3.70 7.16 -11.37
C ASN A 10 -2.69 6.04 -11.71
N MET A 11 -1.87 5.69 -10.73
CA MET A 11 -0.78 4.72 -10.84
C MET A 11 -1.30 3.29 -11.02
N PHE A 12 -2.44 2.98 -10.42
CA PHE A 12 -3.05 1.65 -10.46
C PHE A 12 -4.15 1.52 -11.52
N ALA A 13 -4.22 2.46 -12.48
CA ALA A 13 -5.22 2.41 -13.54
C ALA A 13 -5.04 1.20 -14.48
N LYS A 14 -3.80 0.74 -14.67
CA LYS A 14 -3.52 -0.48 -15.45
C LYS A 14 -3.76 -1.73 -14.60
N PHE A 15 -4.39 -2.73 -15.18
CA PHE A 15 -4.68 -4.01 -14.52
C PHE A 15 -3.41 -4.69 -13.99
N GLU A 16 -2.31 -4.64 -14.74
CA GLU A 16 -1.01 -5.16 -14.31
C GLU A 16 -0.50 -4.50 -13.01
N TYR A 17 -0.61 -3.17 -12.91
CA TYR A 17 -0.20 -2.44 -11.72
C TYR A 17 -1.13 -2.69 -10.54
N LYS A 18 -2.43 -2.87 -10.80
CA LYS A 18 -3.41 -3.25 -9.78
C LYS A 18 -3.05 -4.60 -9.15
N ASN A 19 -2.81 -5.62 -9.97
CA ASN A 19 -2.43 -6.95 -9.51
C ASN A 19 -1.08 -6.96 -8.81
N LEU A 20 -0.10 -6.22 -9.35
CA LEU A 20 1.22 -6.09 -8.73
C LEU A 20 1.13 -5.43 -7.35
N ALA A 21 0.35 -4.35 -7.22
CA ALA A 21 0.14 -3.67 -5.95
C ALA A 21 -0.53 -4.59 -4.93
N GLU A 22 -1.57 -5.32 -5.34
CA GLU A 22 -2.26 -6.28 -4.49
C GLU A 22 -1.30 -7.37 -3.98
N ALA A 23 -0.49 -7.95 -4.88
CA ALA A 23 0.51 -8.95 -4.53
C ALA A 23 1.57 -8.39 -3.56
N CYS A 24 2.02 -7.16 -3.77
CA CYS A 24 2.99 -6.49 -2.88
C CYS A 24 2.41 -6.28 -1.47
N VAL A 25 1.15 -5.87 -1.36
CA VAL A 25 0.47 -5.69 -0.06
C VAL A 25 0.27 -7.04 0.64
N ARG A 26 -0.16 -8.08 -0.07
CA ARG A 26 -0.29 -9.44 0.49
C ARG A 26 1.05 -9.97 1.00
N LYS A 27 2.14 -9.76 0.24
CA LYS A 27 3.50 -10.14 0.65
C LYS A 27 3.96 -9.39 1.91
N ALA A 28 3.70 -8.08 1.98
CA ALA A 28 4.04 -7.29 3.15
C ALA A 28 3.26 -7.75 4.38
N ALA A 29 1.95 -8.01 4.23
CA ALA A 29 1.10 -8.49 5.32
C ALA A 29 1.56 -9.87 5.85
N SER A 30 1.84 -10.81 4.95
CA SER A 30 2.32 -12.15 5.30
C SER A 30 3.63 -12.11 6.10
N ARG A 31 4.55 -11.21 5.75
CA ARG A 31 5.84 -11.07 6.46
C ARG A 31 5.68 -10.58 7.91
N HIS A 32 4.63 -9.83 8.19
CA HIS A 32 4.38 -9.22 9.50
C HIS A 32 3.25 -9.89 10.29
N GLY A 33 2.75 -11.04 9.81
CA GLY A 33 1.65 -11.77 10.46
C GLY A 33 0.31 -11.02 10.45
N ILE A 34 0.13 -10.06 9.54
CA ILE A 34 -1.11 -9.29 9.40
C ILE A 34 -2.08 -10.09 8.53
N LYS A 35 -3.30 -10.35 9.03
CA LYS A 35 -4.33 -11.07 8.27
C LYS A 35 -5.16 -10.08 7.45
N ILE A 36 -5.08 -10.15 6.12
CA ILE A 36 -5.93 -9.34 5.22
C ILE A 36 -7.30 -10.02 5.10
N ARG A 37 -8.38 -9.26 5.33
CA ARG A 37 -9.75 -9.70 5.11
C ARG A 37 -10.25 -9.24 3.74
N VAL A 38 -10.06 -7.96 3.44
CA VAL A 38 -10.50 -7.34 2.19
C VAL A 38 -9.40 -6.42 1.68
N ILE A 39 -9.13 -6.47 0.38
CA ILE A 39 -8.26 -5.52 -0.32
C ILE A 39 -9.00 -5.02 -1.54
N ASN A 40 -9.10 -3.70 -1.68
CA ASN A 40 -9.66 -3.08 -2.86
C ASN A 40 -8.70 -2.01 -3.37
N VAL A 41 -8.20 -2.20 -4.58
CA VAL A 41 -7.23 -1.30 -5.21
C VAL A 41 -7.97 -0.43 -6.22
N MET A 42 -8.08 0.86 -5.91
CA MET A 42 -8.60 1.89 -6.80
C MET A 42 -7.43 2.54 -7.59
N PRO A 43 -7.69 3.24 -8.71
CA PRO A 43 -6.64 3.82 -9.54
C PRO A 43 -5.70 4.78 -8.80
N ASP A 44 -6.22 5.53 -7.83
CA ASP A 44 -5.53 6.57 -7.06
C ASP A 44 -5.24 6.19 -5.60
N HIS A 45 -5.98 5.23 -5.04
CA HIS A 45 -5.87 4.85 -3.63
C HIS A 45 -6.18 3.37 -3.39
N LEU A 46 -5.82 2.87 -2.21
CA LEU A 46 -6.00 1.47 -1.83
C LEU A 46 -6.66 1.39 -0.47
N HIS A 47 -7.74 0.60 -0.42
CA HIS A 47 -8.47 0.27 0.80
C HIS A 47 -8.13 -1.15 1.25
N THR A 48 -7.79 -1.31 2.51
CA THR A 48 -7.58 -2.63 3.11
C THR A 48 -8.29 -2.74 4.45
N LEU A 49 -8.94 -3.87 4.66
CA LEU A 49 -9.43 -4.29 5.96
C LEU A 49 -8.52 -5.41 6.44
N VAL A 50 -7.82 -5.14 7.55
CA VAL A 50 -6.80 -6.03 8.11
C VAL A 50 -7.09 -6.30 9.58
N THR A 51 -6.81 -7.53 10.00
CA THR A 51 -6.78 -7.93 11.40
C THR A 51 -5.32 -7.97 11.85
N LEU A 52 -5.00 -7.18 12.87
CA LEU A 52 -3.65 -7.06 13.39
C LEU A 52 -3.34 -8.15 14.42
N PRO A 53 -2.07 -8.61 14.53
CA PRO A 53 -1.65 -9.46 15.63
C PRO A 53 -1.66 -8.70 16.96
N LYS A 54 -1.87 -9.42 18.07
CA LYS A 54 -1.83 -8.83 19.42
C LYS A 54 -0.48 -8.15 19.66
N GLY A 55 -0.50 -6.88 20.08
CA GLY A 55 0.71 -6.09 20.37
C GLY A 55 1.23 -5.22 19.20
N MET A 56 0.55 -5.20 18.05
CA MET A 56 0.87 -4.26 16.97
C MET A 56 -0.13 -3.11 16.94
N THR A 57 0.37 -1.87 16.94
CA THR A 57 -0.49 -0.68 16.77
C THR A 57 -0.88 -0.46 15.32
N ASP A 58 -1.99 0.23 15.10
CA ASP A 58 -2.50 0.59 13.77
C ASP A 58 -1.49 1.40 12.98
N GLU A 59 -0.76 2.33 13.61
CA GLU A 59 0.24 3.14 12.94
C GLU A 59 1.41 2.29 12.45
N LYS A 60 1.87 1.35 13.28
CA LYS A 60 2.99 0.47 12.95
C LYS A 60 2.61 -0.48 11.82
N ALA A 61 1.43 -1.09 11.90
CA ALA A 61 0.91 -1.92 10.83
C ALA A 61 0.80 -1.15 9.50
N MET A 62 0.27 0.08 9.54
CA MET A 62 0.18 0.90 8.34
C MET A 62 1.55 1.31 7.78
N GLN A 63 2.54 1.63 8.63
CA GLN A 63 3.90 1.90 8.19
C GLN A 63 4.54 0.69 7.49
N LEU A 64 4.38 -0.50 8.06
CA LEU A 64 4.93 -1.74 7.52
C LEU A 64 4.27 -2.13 6.20
N LEU A 65 2.94 -2.02 6.11
CA LEU A 65 2.21 -2.31 4.88
C LEU A 65 2.58 -1.35 3.76
N LYS A 66 2.53 -0.03 4.00
CA LYS A 66 2.88 0.99 3.00
C LYS A 66 4.34 0.90 2.57
N GLY A 67 5.27 0.90 3.53
CA GLY A 67 6.70 0.87 3.22
C GLY A 67 7.10 -0.42 2.51
N GLY A 68 6.56 -1.55 2.98
CA GLY A 68 6.81 -2.86 2.38
C GLY A 68 6.23 -3.01 0.98
N SER A 69 5.02 -2.50 0.74
CA SER A 69 4.39 -2.53 -0.58
C SER A 69 5.13 -1.64 -1.57
N ALA A 70 5.47 -0.41 -1.18
CA ALA A 70 6.19 0.54 -2.03
C ALA A 70 7.57 0.01 -2.45
N TYR A 71 8.31 -0.54 -1.49
CA TYR A 71 9.62 -1.12 -1.76
C TYR A 71 9.54 -2.27 -2.77
N SER A 72 8.60 -3.19 -2.57
CA SER A 72 8.42 -4.35 -3.44
C SER A 72 7.93 -3.95 -4.84
N PHE A 73 7.04 -2.95 -4.91
CA PHE A 73 6.50 -2.44 -6.17
C PHE A 73 7.59 -1.79 -7.03
N PHE A 74 8.41 -0.89 -6.46
CA PHE A 74 9.51 -0.27 -7.22
C PHE A 74 10.61 -1.26 -7.59
N LYS A 75 10.85 -2.29 -6.77
CA LYS A 75 11.80 -3.36 -7.11
C LYS A 75 11.34 -4.14 -8.35
N ASN A 76 10.05 -4.43 -8.45
CA ASN A 76 9.49 -5.19 -9.57
C ASN A 76 9.22 -4.33 -10.81
N HIS A 77 9.03 -3.01 -10.64
CA HIS A 77 8.80 -2.08 -11.74
C HIS A 77 9.61 -0.78 -11.57
N PRO A 78 10.94 -0.81 -11.82
CA PRO A 78 11.81 0.34 -11.58
C PRO A 78 11.44 1.56 -12.44
N LYS A 79 10.85 1.34 -13.62
CA LYS A 79 10.37 2.42 -14.51
C LYS A 79 9.27 3.28 -13.87
N ALA A 80 8.51 2.76 -12.89
CA ALA A 80 7.51 3.55 -12.17
C ALA A 80 8.14 4.70 -11.37
N ARG A 81 9.43 4.59 -11.04
CA ARG A 81 10.19 5.62 -10.33
C ARG A 81 10.35 6.90 -11.16
N LEU A 82 10.41 6.79 -12.50
CA LEU A 82 10.58 7.92 -13.42
C LEU A 82 9.41 8.90 -13.38
N ARG A 83 8.22 8.44 -12.95
CA ARG A 83 7.05 9.29 -12.80
C ARG A 83 7.16 10.23 -11.58
N TYR A 84 8.08 9.94 -10.66
CA TYR A 84 8.26 10.73 -9.46
C TYR A 84 9.59 11.48 -9.46
N PRO A 85 9.66 12.65 -8.79
CA PRO A 85 10.94 13.28 -8.49
C PRO A 85 11.87 12.32 -7.74
N PRO A 86 13.20 12.40 -7.97
CA PRO A 86 14.18 11.62 -7.21
C PRO A 86 13.95 11.74 -5.70
N GLY A 87 13.95 10.60 -5.00
CA GLY A 87 13.72 10.55 -3.54
C GLY A 87 12.25 10.53 -3.09
N ALA A 88 11.28 10.55 -4.01
CA ALA A 88 9.88 10.43 -3.63
C ALA A 88 9.46 8.99 -3.24
N SER A 89 8.53 8.91 -2.29
CA SER A 89 7.77 7.70 -1.93
C SER A 89 6.60 7.43 -2.87
N LEU A 90 6.14 6.18 -2.93
CA LEU A 90 4.98 5.76 -3.74
C LEU A 90 3.68 6.35 -3.20
N GLU A 91 3.50 6.35 -1.89
CA GLU A 91 2.30 6.82 -1.20
C GLU A 91 2.48 8.20 -0.57
N SER A 92 1.34 8.87 -0.34
CA SER A 92 1.31 10.11 0.44
C SER A 92 1.62 9.86 1.92
N ARG A 93 2.26 10.83 2.57
CA ARG A 93 2.52 10.80 4.02
C ARG A 93 1.26 10.91 4.87
N ARG A 94 0.11 11.24 4.27
CA ARG A 94 -1.18 11.36 4.98
C ARG A 94 -1.68 9.98 5.42
N LYS A 95 -2.23 9.97 6.62
CA LYS A 95 -2.76 8.78 7.32
C LYS A 95 -4.26 8.96 7.46
N HIS A 96 -5.04 8.01 6.95
CA HIS A 96 -6.47 7.94 7.23
C HIS A 96 -6.80 6.52 7.67
N CYS A 97 -6.98 6.35 8.97
CA CYS A 97 -7.56 5.13 9.53
C CYS A 97 -9.06 5.38 9.70
N TYR A 98 -9.85 5.04 8.69
CA TYR A 98 -11.30 4.96 8.89
C TYR A 98 -11.59 3.64 9.60
N SER A 99 -11.99 3.74 10.87
CA SER A 99 -12.74 2.69 11.57
C SER A 99 -14.13 2.67 10.95
N TRP A 100 -14.39 1.72 10.06
CA TRP A 100 -15.76 1.39 9.70
C TRP A 100 -16.28 0.47 10.81
N LEU A 101 -16.84 1.09 11.85
CA LEU A 101 -17.90 0.52 12.68
C LEU A 101 -19.22 0.98 12.09
#